data_AF-A0A7C7LJV2-F1
#
_entry.id   AF-A0A7C7LJV2-F1
#
_cell.length_a   1.000
_cell.length_b   1.000
_cell.length_c   1.000
_cell.angle_alpha   90.00
_cell.angle_beta   90.00
_cell.angle_gamma   90.00
#
_symmetry.space_group_name_H-M   'P 1'
#
loop_
_entity.id
_entity.type
_entity.pdbx_description
1 polymer ?
#
loop_
_entity_poly.entity_id
_entity_poly.type
_entity_poly.pdbx_seq_one_letter_code
_entity_poly.pdbx_strand_id
1 'polypeptide(L)'
;MAQENAILGQSINNGVWVGLVEGLIGSVVYSVLGIVVLMVGFKIFDWITPFSLNTEIEEKNNTAAGVIVAGIMIALGLIVAAAIL
;
A
#
# COMPACT_ATOMS: atom_id res chain seq x y z
N MET A 1 -28.77 4.16 -40.74
CA MET A 1 -27.62 3.34 -41.18
C MET A 1 -26.31 4.05 -40.84
N ALA A 2 -25.69 4.89 -41.69
CA ALA A 2 -24.35 5.46 -41.42
C ALA A 2 -24.19 6.26 -40.09
N GLN A 3 -25.23 6.97 -39.66
CA GLN A 3 -25.19 7.81 -38.45
C GLN A 3 -25.30 7.00 -37.14
N GLU A 4 -25.92 5.81 -37.18
CA GLU A 4 -26.06 4.90 -36.03
C GLU A 4 -24.69 4.29 -35.66
N ASN A 5 -23.93 3.86 -36.68
CA ASN A 5 -22.59 3.28 -36.56
C ASN A 5 -21.60 4.25 -35.89
N ALA A 6 -21.71 5.54 -36.21
CA ALA A 6 -20.84 6.59 -35.67
C ALA A 6 -21.13 6.87 -34.19
N ILE A 7 -22.41 6.84 -33.80
CA ILE A 7 -22.84 7.03 -32.40
C ILE A 7 -22.40 5.82 -31.55
N LEU A 8 -22.57 4.60 -32.07
CA LEU A 8 -22.09 3.39 -31.38
C LEU A 8 -20.57 3.44 -31.20
N GLY A 9 -19.81 3.77 -32.24
CA GLY A 9 -18.35 3.88 -32.19
C GLY A 9 -17.83 4.90 -31.16
N GLN A 10 -18.48 6.06 -31.03
CA GLN A 10 -18.12 7.03 -29.99
C GLN A 10 -18.48 6.56 -28.57
N SER A 11 -19.61 5.85 -28.40
CA SER A 11 -19.97 5.27 -27.11
C SER A 11 -18.97 4.20 -26.65
N ILE A 12 -18.49 3.34 -27.56
CA ILE A 12 -17.49 2.32 -27.21
C ILE A 12 -16.15 3.00 -26.86
N ASN A 13 -15.73 3.99 -27.66
CA ASN A 13 -14.46 4.69 -27.45
C ASN A 13 -14.47 5.44 -26.10
N ASN A 14 -15.51 6.23 -25.83
CA ASN A 14 -15.65 6.99 -24.58
C ASN A 14 -15.74 6.06 -23.36
N GLY A 15 -16.46 4.93 -23.46
CA GLY A 15 -16.55 3.95 -22.38
C GLY A 15 -15.22 3.29 -22.04
N VAL A 16 -14.38 3.00 -23.04
CA VAL A 16 -13.04 2.41 -22.83
C VAL A 16 -12.12 3.41 -22.13
N TRP A 17 -11.98 4.63 -22.66
CA TRP A 17 -11.08 5.62 -22.04
C TRP A 17 -11.48 5.98 -20.61
N VAL A 18 -12.78 6.08 -20.34
CA VAL A 18 -13.30 6.36 -18.99
C VAL A 18 -12.98 5.21 -18.04
N GLY A 19 -13.24 3.96 -18.43
CA GLY A 19 -12.95 2.80 -17.58
C GLY A 19 -11.46 2.62 -17.27
N LEU A 20 -10.58 2.92 -18.24
CA LEU A 20 -9.12 2.85 -18.00
C LEU A 20 -8.64 3.95 -17.05
N VAL A 21 -9.17 5.16 -17.20
CA VAL A 21 -8.83 6.30 -16.33
C VAL A 21 -9.34 6.06 -14.91
N GLU A 22 -10.57 5.54 -14.75
CA GLU A 22 -11.12 5.17 -13.43
C GLU A 22 -10.27 4.09 -12.74
N GLY A 23 -9.88 3.04 -13.46
CA GLY A 23 -9.01 1.99 -12.91
C GLY A 23 -7.62 2.52 -12.52
N LEU A 24 -7.05 3.41 -13.33
CA LEU A 24 -5.75 4.03 -13.04
C LEU A 24 -5.83 4.92 -11.80
N ILE A 25 -6.85 5.78 -11.71
CA ILE A 25 -7.08 6.65 -10.55
C ILE A 25 -7.27 5.80 -9.29
N GLY A 26 -8.09 4.74 -9.36
CA GLY A 26 -8.28 3.81 -8.26
C GLY A 26 -6.96 3.22 -7.76
N SER A 27 -6.11 2.70 -8.67
CA SER A 27 -4.81 2.11 -8.31
C SER A 27 -3.87 3.10 -7.60
N VAL A 28 -3.86 4.36 -8.05
CA VAL A 28 -3.03 5.41 -7.45
C VAL A 28 -3.55 5.77 -6.06
N VAL A 29 -4.87 5.90 -5.90
CA VAL A 29 -5.50 6.22 -4.60
C VAL A 29 -5.22 5.12 -3.59
N TYR A 30 -5.43 3.85 -3.94
CA TYR A 30 -5.15 2.72 -3.03
C TYR A 30 -3.66 2.56 -2.72
N SER A 31 -2.77 2.83 -3.68
CA SER A 31 -1.32 2.84 -3.45
C SER A 31 -0.92 3.89 -2.41
N VAL A 32 -1.41 5.12 -2.55
CA VAL A 32 -1.16 6.19 -1.57
C VAL A 32 -1.76 5.84 -0.21
N LEU A 33 -2.98 5.30 -0.18
CA LEU A 33 -3.64 4.88 1.05
C LEU A 33 -2.81 3.81 1.79
N GLY A 34 -2.29 2.81 1.06
CA GLY A 34 -1.43 1.77 1.61
C GLY A 34 -0.14 2.33 2.21
N ILE A 35 0.52 3.29 1.53
CA ILE A 35 1.72 3.96 2.04
C ILE A 35 1.42 4.71 3.34
N VAL A 36 0.31 5.44 3.40
CA VAL A 36 -0.10 6.20 4.60
C VAL A 36 -0.34 5.25 5.77
N VAL A 37 -1.05 4.14 5.53
CA VAL A 37 -1.30 3.11 6.57
C VAL A 37 0.02 2.48 7.03
N LEU A 38 0.96 2.18 6.12
CA LEU A 38 2.28 1.64 6.46
C LEU A 38 3.04 2.61 7.38
N MET A 39 3.04 3.90 7.04
CA MET A 39 3.73 4.94 7.81
C MET A 39 3.12 5.12 9.20
N VAL A 40 1.79 5.07 9.32
CA VAL A 40 1.08 5.13 10.61
C VAL A 40 1.34 3.88 11.43
N GLY A 41 1.27 2.69 10.82
CA GLY A 41 1.55 1.42 11.48
C GLY A 41 2.96 1.36 12.05
N PHE A 42 3.96 1.79 11.26
CA PHE A 42 5.34 1.89 11.72
C PHE A 42 5.50 2.87 12.89
N LYS A 43 4.84 4.04 12.81
CA LYS A 43 4.92 5.05 13.87
C LYS A 43 4.25 4.61 15.17
N ILE A 44 3.10 3.93 15.09
CA ILE A 44 2.44 3.33 16.26
C ILE A 44 3.35 2.25 16.86
N PHE A 45 3.98 1.44 16.00
CA PHE A 45 4.86 0.39 16.45
C PHE A 45 6.10 0.93 17.18
N ASP A 46 6.76 1.94 16.61
CA ASP A 46 7.88 2.65 17.23
C ASP A 46 7.50 3.22 18.60
N TRP A 47 6.27 3.71 18.73
CA TRP A 47 5.76 4.25 20.00
C TRP A 47 5.40 3.17 21.03
N ILE A 48 4.90 2.01 20.59
CA ILE A 48 4.62 0.85 21.44
C ILE A 48 5.92 0.15 21.88
N THR A 49 7.03 0.38 21.18
CA THR A 49 8.32 -0.24 21.47
C THR A 49 9.22 0.75 22.22
N PRO A 50 9.13 0.85 23.56
CA PRO A 50 10.01 1.70 24.37
C PRO A 50 11.45 1.17 24.49
N PHE A 51 11.85 0.25 23.61
CA PHE A 51 13.22 -0.26 23.55
C PHE A 51 13.97 0.51 22.47
N SER A 52 15.05 1.17 22.85
CA SER A 52 16.02 1.69 21.90
C SER A 52 16.71 0.50 21.23
N LEU A 53 16.13 0.04 20.11
CA LEU A 53 16.65 -1.05 19.27
C LEU A 53 18.11 -0.82 18.90
N ASN A 54 18.51 0.44 18.67
CA ASN A 54 19.91 0.82 18.46
C ASN A 54 20.78 0.46 19.67
N THR A 55 20.33 0.73 20.90
CA THR A 55 21.11 0.44 22.12
C THR A 55 21.18 -1.06 22.42
N GLU A 56 20.11 -1.83 22.20
CA GLU A 56 20.10 -3.28 22.47
C GLU A 56 20.81 -4.11 21.37
N ILE A 57 20.84 -3.62 20.13
CA ILE A 57 21.58 -4.24 19.02
C ILE A 57 23.06 -3.84 19.04
N GLU A 58 23.41 -2.57 19.30
CA GLU A 58 24.83 -2.13 19.38
C GLU A 58 25.51 -2.53 20.70
N GLU A 59 24.87 -2.36 21.87
CA GLU A 59 25.56 -2.59 23.16
C GLU A 59 25.45 -4.04 23.67
N LYS A 60 24.37 -4.76 23.36
CA LYS A 60 24.11 -6.11 23.93
C LYS A 60 24.14 -7.26 22.92
N ASN A 61 24.26 -6.99 21.62
CA ASN A 61 24.28 -8.02 20.57
C ASN A 61 23.09 -9.00 20.65
N ASN A 62 21.92 -8.50 21.10
CA ASN A 62 20.78 -9.36 21.37
C ASN A 62 20.00 -9.66 20.08
N THR A 63 20.31 -10.81 19.46
CA THR A 63 19.62 -11.33 18.27
C THR A 63 18.11 -11.45 18.44
N ALA A 64 17.59 -11.57 19.66
CA ALA A 64 16.15 -11.59 19.92
C ALA A 64 15.46 -10.28 19.51
N ALA A 65 16.11 -9.12 19.70
CA ALA A 65 15.58 -7.84 19.26
C ALA A 65 15.50 -7.75 17.72
N GLY A 66 16.52 -8.29 17.02
CA GLY A 66 16.53 -8.37 15.56
C GLY A 66 15.42 -9.26 15.00
N VAL A 67 15.12 -10.39 15.64
CA VAL A 67 14.01 -11.28 15.24
C VAL A 67 12.65 -10.62 15.43
N ILE A 68 12.47 -9.85 16.51
CA ILE A 68 11.24 -9.10 16.74
C ILE A 68 11.03 -8.06 15.64
N VAL A 69 12.06 -7.26 15.32
CA VAL A 69 12.02 -6.27 14.21
C VAL A 69 11.69 -6.93 12.87
N ALA A 70 12.29 -8.09 12.57
CA ALA A 70 11.99 -8.84 11.37
C ALA A 70 10.52 -9.29 11.32
N GLY A 71 9.97 -9.79 12.43
CA GLY A 71 8.56 -10.17 12.53
C GLY A 71 7.60 -9.00 12.32
N ILE A 72 7.96 -7.81 12.81
CA ILE A 72 7.15 -6.59 12.68
C ILE A 72 7.15 -6.09 11.24
N MET A 73 8.30 -6.10 10.58
CA MET A 73 8.40 -5.76 9.16
C MET A 73 7.53 -6.69 8.30
N ILE A 74 7.52 -7.98 8.60
CA ILE A 74 6.65 -8.95 7.91
C ILE A 74 5.16 -8.68 8.22
N ALA A 75 4.81 -8.42 9.47
CA ALA A 75 3.42 -8.12 9.88
C ALA A 75 2.89 -6.84 9.22
N LEU A 76 3.68 -5.76 9.22
CA LEU A 76 3.33 -4.51 8.53
C LEU A 76 3.18 -4.72 7.02
N GLY A 77 4.08 -5.51 6.41
CA GLY A 77 3.97 -5.88 5.01
C GLY A 77 2.67 -6.63 4.70
N LEU A 78 2.26 -7.58 5.55
CA LEU A 78 1.01 -8.32 5.39
C LEU A 78 -0.23 -7.44 5.58
N ILE A 79 -0.23 -6.53 6.55
CA ILE A 79 -1.35 -5.60 6.77
C ILE A 79 -1.56 -4.72 5.54
N VAL A 80 -0.47 -4.24 4.95
CA VAL A 80 -0.55 -3.39 3.75
C VAL A 80 -0.94 -4.20 2.52
N ALA A 81 -0.43 -5.42 2.37
CA ALA A 81 -0.88 -6.32 1.31
C ALA A 81 -2.39 -6.61 1.43
N ALA A 82 -2.90 -6.84 2.64
CA ALA A 82 -4.33 -7.07 2.90
C ALA A 82 -5.20 -5.81 2.76
N ALA A 83 -4.64 -4.62 2.92
CA ALA A 83 -5.37 -3.37 2.77
C ALA A 83 -5.54 -2.94 1.30
N ILE A 84 -4.64 -3.38 0.42
CA ILE A 84 -4.64 -3.05 -1.01
C ILE A 84 -5.39 -4.10 -1.86
N LEU A 85 -5.41 -5.35 -1.40
CA LEU A 85 -6.03 -6.49 -2.08
C LEU A 85 -7.55 -6.54 -1.82
#